data_AF-I3SH21-F1
#
_entry.id   AF-I3SH21-F1
#
_cell.length_a   1.000
_cell.length_b   1.000
_cell.length_c   1.000
_cell.angle_alpha   90.00
_cell.angle_beta   90.00
_cell.angle_gamma   90.00
#
_symmetry.space_group_name_H-M   'P 1'
#
loop_
_entity.id
_entity.type
_entity.pdbx_description
1 polymer ?
#
loop_
_entity_poly.entity_id
_entity_poly.type
_entity_poly.pdbx_seq_one_letter_code
_entity_poly.pdbx_strand_id
1 'polypeptide(L)'
;MTDAYDPNNKEHQKLKAEIEIGNGLPDVRSTTKCLEALKEAGFEVIWDKDLALDSPLPWYLPLDTSHFSLSSFRLTTAGRFVTRNLVKALEFVKLAPEGSLRVQDFLEKAADGLTVAGKKEIFTPMFFFLAKKPGGGSGGYHSD
;
A
#
# COMPACT_ATOMS: atom_id res chain seq x y z
N MET A 1 2.27 -6.20 -5.00
CA MET A 1 3.64 -6.69 -4.72
C MET A 1 4.47 -6.57 -5.98
N THR A 2 5.74 -6.18 -5.88
CA THR A 2 6.68 -6.09 -7.02
C THR A 2 7.38 -7.43 -7.25
N ASP A 3 8.27 -7.48 -8.25
CA ASP A 3 9.09 -8.67 -8.54
C ASP A 3 10.15 -8.97 -7.46
N ALA A 4 10.49 -7.98 -6.61
CA ALA A 4 11.40 -8.19 -5.48
C ALA A 4 10.74 -8.95 -4.31
N TYR A 5 9.41 -9.08 -4.33
CA TYR A 5 8.70 -9.86 -3.32
C TYR A 5 8.96 -11.36 -3.50
N ASP A 6 9.37 -12.01 -2.40
CA ASP A 6 9.58 -13.46 -2.34
C ASP A 6 8.50 -14.08 -1.46
N PRO A 7 7.58 -14.90 -2.03
CA PRO A 7 6.51 -15.52 -1.28
C PRO A 7 7.00 -16.59 -0.30
N ASN A 8 8.26 -17.04 -0.35
CA ASN A 8 8.83 -18.00 0.62
C ASN A 8 9.59 -17.31 1.75
N ASN A 9 9.85 -16.00 1.64
CA ASN A 9 10.51 -15.23 2.66
C ASN A 9 9.48 -14.80 3.74
N LYS A 10 9.67 -15.29 4.97
CA LYS A 10 8.78 -15.00 6.11
C LYS A 10 8.70 -13.51 6.45
N GLU A 11 9.79 -12.76 6.27
CA GLU A 11 9.78 -11.31 6.48
C GLU A 11 8.89 -10.62 5.45
N HIS A 12 9.02 -11.00 4.17
CA HIS A 12 8.19 -10.45 3.09
C HIS A 12 6.71 -10.78 3.30
N GLN A 13 6.38 -12.02 3.66
CA GLN A 13 5.01 -12.42 4.01
C GLN A 13 4.45 -11.59 5.16
N LYS A 14 5.24 -11.37 6.22
CA LYS A 14 4.84 -10.55 7.37
C LYS A 14 4.55 -9.11 6.94
N LEU A 15 5.45 -8.49 6.19
CA LEU A 15 5.28 -7.11 5.72
C LEU A 15 4.02 -6.96 4.85
N LYS A 16 3.78 -7.92 3.95
CA LYS A 16 2.55 -7.96 3.14
C LYS A 16 1.30 -8.06 4.01
N ALA A 17 1.28 -8.94 5.01
CA ALA A 17 0.15 -9.09 5.92
C ALA A 17 -0.11 -7.83 6.76
N GLU A 18 0.94 -7.14 7.21
CA GLU A 18 0.84 -5.87 7.93
C GLU A 18 0.27 -4.75 7.05
N ILE A 19 0.66 -4.69 5.78
CA ILE A 19 0.07 -3.77 4.80
C ILE A 19 -1.40 -4.10 4.55
N GLU A 20 -1.74 -5.37 4.36
CA GLU A 20 -3.09 -5.83 4.07
C GLU A 20 -4.07 -5.50 5.19
N ILE A 21 -3.74 -5.89 6.43
CA ILE A 21 -4.61 -5.62 7.57
C ILE A 21 -4.73 -4.12 7.85
N GLY A 22 -3.62 -3.39 7.70
CA GLY A 22 -3.53 -1.98 8.04
C GLY A 22 -4.30 -1.08 7.08
N ASN A 23 -4.34 -1.44 5.80
CA ASN A 23 -5.04 -0.71 4.75
C ASN A 23 -6.41 -1.31 4.41
N GLY A 24 -6.84 -2.36 5.10
CA GLY A 24 -8.11 -3.06 4.84
C GLY A 24 -8.15 -3.72 3.46
N LEU A 25 -7.01 -4.18 2.95
CA LEU A 25 -6.91 -4.79 1.62
C LEU A 25 -7.13 -6.31 1.72
N PRO A 26 -7.76 -6.92 0.69
CA PRO A 26 -7.63 -8.36 0.48
C PRO A 26 -6.18 -8.70 0.09
N ASP A 27 -5.91 -9.97 -0.21
CA ASP A 27 -4.63 -10.45 -0.73
C ASP A 27 -4.10 -9.55 -1.87
N VAL A 28 -3.03 -8.80 -1.60
CA VAL A 28 -2.41 -7.89 -2.56
C VAL A 28 -1.69 -8.72 -3.62
N ARG A 29 -2.15 -8.59 -4.87
CA ARG A 29 -1.58 -9.31 -6.01
C ARG A 29 -0.21 -8.77 -6.43
N SER A 30 0.56 -9.59 -7.12
CA SER A 30 1.79 -9.13 -7.78
C SER A 30 1.45 -8.32 -9.03
N THR A 31 2.36 -7.43 -9.42
CA THR A 31 2.31 -6.70 -10.69
C THR A 31 2.15 -7.67 -11.88
N THR A 32 2.88 -8.79 -11.87
CA THR A 32 2.75 -9.87 -12.88
C THR A 32 1.32 -10.40 -12.98
N LYS A 33 0.68 -10.70 -11.83
CA LYS A 33 -0.70 -11.20 -11.81
C LYS A 33 -1.70 -10.15 -12.32
N CYS A 34 -1.45 -8.87 -12.06
CA CYS A 34 -2.25 -7.80 -12.65
C CYS A 34 -2.16 -7.80 -14.18
N LEU A 35 -0.96 -7.99 -14.73
CA LEU A 35 -0.76 -8.06 -16.19
C LEU A 35 -1.33 -9.32 -16.82
N GLU A 36 -1.23 -10.47 -16.15
CA GLU A 36 -1.86 -11.72 -16.56
C GLU A 36 -3.38 -11.57 -16.62
N ALA A 37 -3.99 -10.99 -15.59
CA ALA A 37 -5.43 -10.73 -15.56
C ALA A 37 -5.88 -9.80 -16.70
N LEU A 38 -5.09 -8.80 -17.08
CA LEU A 38 -5.38 -7.95 -18.25
C LEU A 38 -5.40 -8.77 -19.55
N LYS A 39 -4.41 -9.64 -19.74
CA LYS A 39 -4.32 -10.51 -20.92
C LYS A 39 -5.48 -11.51 -20.97
N GLU A 40 -5.81 -12.13 -19.84
CA GLU A 40 -6.96 -13.04 -19.72
C GLU A 40 -8.30 -12.35 -20.00
N ALA A 41 -8.42 -11.08 -19.62
CA ALA A 41 -9.57 -10.24 -19.95
C ALA A 41 -9.60 -9.79 -21.42
N GLY A 42 -8.64 -10.21 -22.25
CA GLY A 42 -8.55 -9.92 -23.67
C GLY A 42 -7.93 -8.56 -24.01
N PHE A 43 -7.22 -7.93 -23.08
CA PHE A 43 -6.46 -6.72 -23.36
C PHE A 43 -5.03 -7.04 -23.84
N GLU A 44 -4.54 -6.20 -24.75
CA GLU A 44 -3.13 -6.11 -25.11
C GLU A 44 -2.46 -5.09 -24.18
N VAL A 45 -1.49 -5.53 -23.37
CA VAL A 45 -0.67 -4.61 -22.56
C VAL A 45 0.33 -3.92 -23.47
N ILE A 46 0.25 -2.60 -23.57
CA ILE A 46 1.14 -1.76 -24.39
C ILE A 46 2.38 -1.37 -23.59
N TRP A 47 2.19 -1.00 -22.33
CA TRP A 47 3.24 -0.52 -21.46
C TRP A 47 2.86 -0.71 -20.00
N ASP A 48 3.82 -1.01 -19.15
CA ASP A 48 3.65 -1.06 -17.71
C ASP A 48 4.95 -0.66 -17.02
N LYS A 49 4.83 -0.07 -15.83
CA LYS A 49 5.98 0.36 -15.05
C LYS A 49 5.59 0.61 -13.60
N ASP A 50 6.51 0.29 -12.70
CA ASP A 50 6.50 0.85 -11.36
C ASP A 50 7.01 2.30 -11.38
N LEU A 51 6.09 3.26 -11.29
CA LEU A 51 6.43 4.69 -11.31
C LEU A 51 7.09 5.16 -10.01
N ALA A 52 7.06 4.35 -8.94
CA ALA A 52 7.74 4.69 -7.70
C ALA A 52 9.25 4.88 -7.88
N LEU A 53 9.85 4.12 -8.80
CA LEU A 53 11.28 4.14 -9.10
C LEU A 53 11.73 5.40 -9.85
N ASP A 54 10.79 6.10 -10.50
CA ASP A 54 11.08 7.34 -11.24
C ASP A 54 10.97 8.60 -10.37
N SER A 55 10.42 8.47 -9.17
CA SER A 55 10.24 9.60 -8.27
C SER A 55 11.60 10.04 -7.70
N PRO A 56 11.94 11.35 -7.74
CA PRO A 56 13.16 11.86 -7.12
C PRO A 56 13.14 11.74 -5.59
N LEU A 57 11.96 11.51 -5.00
CA LEU A 57 11.77 11.30 -3.57
C LEU A 57 11.14 9.93 -3.32
N PRO A 58 11.64 9.16 -2.33
CA PRO A 58 11.00 7.91 -1.95
C PRO A 58 9.57 8.15 -1.48
N TRP A 59 8.62 7.38 -2.01
CA TRP A 59 7.19 7.54 -1.67
C TRP A 59 6.90 7.27 -0.18
N TYR A 60 7.74 6.46 0.48
CA TYR A 60 7.62 6.14 1.89
C TYR A 60 8.17 7.24 2.82
N LEU A 61 8.74 8.33 2.27
CA LEU A 61 9.33 9.40 3.05
C LEU A 61 8.40 9.99 4.13
N PRO A 62 7.09 10.20 3.90
CA PRO A 62 6.18 10.70 4.94
C PRO A 62 5.95 9.72 6.10
N LEU A 63 6.22 8.43 5.88
CA LEU A 63 6.09 7.37 6.89
C LEU A 63 7.42 7.10 7.59
N ASP A 64 8.53 7.50 6.98
CA ASP A 64 9.87 7.27 7.52
C ASP A 64 10.17 8.19 8.71
N THR A 65 10.43 7.57 9.86
CA THR A 65 10.74 8.25 11.11
C THR A 65 12.20 8.67 11.23
N SER A 66 13.05 8.30 10.25
CA SER A 66 14.49 8.60 10.27
C SER A 66 14.79 10.11 10.17
N HIS A 67 13.90 10.90 9.59
CA HIS A 67 14.02 12.35 9.48
C HIS A 67 13.21 13.05 10.58
N PHE A 68 13.90 13.78 11.47
CA PHE A 68 13.27 14.42 12.62
C PHE A 68 12.58 15.74 12.24
N SER A 69 11.26 15.80 12.45
CA SER A 69 10.44 17.02 12.38
C SER A 69 9.32 16.93 13.41
N LEU A 70 8.69 18.05 13.79
CA LEU A 70 7.51 18.03 14.68
C LEU A 70 6.36 17.18 14.10
N SER A 71 6.23 17.11 12.78
CA SER A 71 5.30 16.20 12.08
C SER A 71 5.72 14.74 12.19
N SER A 72 7.03 14.44 12.12
CA SER A 72 7.58 13.09 12.29
C SER A 72 7.52 12.60 13.74
N PHE A 73 7.46 13.51 14.73
CA PHE A 73 7.40 13.15 16.15
C PHE A 73 6.28 12.15 16.45
N ARG A 74 5.07 12.36 15.91
CA ARG A 74 3.92 11.45 16.07
C ARG A 74 4.22 10.02 15.60
N LEU A 75 5.10 9.87 14.60
CA LEU A 75 5.48 8.58 14.05
C LEU A 75 6.65 7.94 14.80
N THR A 76 7.42 8.70 15.60
CA THR A 76 8.50 8.15 16.44
C THR A 76 7.98 7.25 17.56
N THR A 77 8.83 6.38 18.10
CA THR A 77 8.48 5.51 19.26
C THR A 77 7.92 6.30 20.44
N ALA A 78 8.50 7.46 20.76
CA ALA A 78 8.04 8.31 21.84
C ALA A 78 6.69 8.95 21.53
N GLY A 79 6.51 9.49 20.32
CA GLY A 79 5.23 10.09 19.91
C GLY A 79 4.11 9.06 19.79
N ARG A 80 4.39 7.85 19.31
CA ARG A 80 3.45 6.73 19.31
C ARG A 80 3.06 6.34 20.72
N PHE A 81 4.03 6.23 21.64
CA PHE A 81 3.73 5.97 23.05
C PHE A 81 2.79 7.03 23.65
N VAL A 82 3.08 8.31 23.44
CA VAL A 82 2.22 9.41 23.93
C VAL A 82 0.83 9.33 23.30
N THR A 83 0.74 9.23 21.98
CA THR A 83 -0.53 9.18 21.23
C THR A 83 -1.37 7.98 21.67
N ARG A 84 -0.74 6.81 21.83
CA ARG A 84 -1.42 5.58 22.25
C ARG A 84 -2.00 5.68 23.65
N ASN A 85 -1.24 6.23 24.61
CA ASN A 85 -1.74 6.44 25.96
C ASN A 85 -2.85 7.50 26.00
N LEU A 86 -2.74 8.55 25.18
CA LEU A 86 -3.79 9.56 25.04
C LEU A 86 -5.08 8.95 24.48
N VAL A 87 -5.01 8.23 23.35
CA VAL A 87 -6.19 7.58 22.74
C VAL A 87 -6.82 6.58 23.69
N LYS A 88 -6.00 5.79 24.41
CA LYS A 88 -6.49 4.88 25.46
C LYS A 88 -7.24 5.62 26.57
N ALA A 89 -6.73 6.76 27.03
CA ALA A 89 -7.38 7.57 28.05
C ALA A 89 -8.70 8.18 27.53
N LEU A 90 -8.70 8.68 26.28
CA LEU A 90 -9.88 9.24 25.63
C LEU A 90 -10.98 8.19 25.42
N GLU A 91 -10.62 6.98 25.04
CA GLU A 91 -11.56 5.85 24.92
C GLU A 91 -12.11 5.45 26.29
N PHE A 92 -11.28 5.39 27.33
CA PHE A 92 -11.69 5.08 28.70
C PHE A 92 -12.73 6.08 29.26
N VAL A 93 -12.53 7.37 29.01
CA VAL A 93 -13.50 8.42 29.41
C VAL A 93 -14.67 8.59 28.43
N LYS A 94 -14.77 7.72 27.41
CA LYS A 94 -15.80 7.71 26.36
C LYS A 94 -15.85 8.97 25.49
N LEU A 95 -14.74 9.72 25.41
CA LEU A 95 -14.59 10.82 24.44
C LEU A 95 -14.21 10.29 23.05
N ALA A 96 -13.39 9.23 23.00
CA ALA A 96 -13.11 8.50 21.77
C ALA A 96 -14.03 7.26 21.67
N PRO A 97 -14.46 6.87 20.45
CA PRO A 97 -15.24 5.66 20.23
C PRO A 97 -14.53 4.39 20.70
N GLU A 98 -15.30 3.38 21.11
CA GLU A 98 -14.75 2.05 21.42
C GLU A 98 -14.01 1.46 20.21
N GLY A 99 -12.81 0.94 20.44
CA GLY A 99 -11.93 0.41 19.40
C GLY A 99 -10.98 1.43 18.78
N SER A 100 -11.01 2.71 19.19
CA SER A 100 -10.08 3.73 18.69
C SER A 100 -8.61 3.34 18.90
N LEU A 101 -8.27 2.79 20.07
CA LEU A 101 -6.92 2.29 20.34
C LEU A 101 -6.54 1.14 19.40
N ARG A 102 -7.48 0.24 19.12
CA ARG A 102 -7.26 -0.90 18.22
C ARG A 102 -7.00 -0.42 16.79
N VAL A 103 -7.74 0.62 16.36
CA VAL A 103 -7.54 1.27 15.06
C VAL A 103 -6.16 1.89 14.96
N GLN A 104 -5.75 2.64 15.99
CA GLN A 104 -4.40 3.19 16.03
C GLN A 104 -3.33 2.10 15.93
N ASP A 105 -3.45 1.03 16.71
CA ASP A 105 -2.46 -0.06 16.75
C ASP A 105 -2.25 -0.73 15.37
N PHE A 106 -3.31 -0.97 14.58
CA PHE A 106 -3.13 -1.56 13.25
C PHE A 106 -2.66 -0.54 12.21
N LEU A 107 -3.03 0.74 12.31
CA LEU A 107 -2.54 1.80 11.42
C LEU A 107 -1.03 2.04 11.61
N GLU A 108 -0.54 1.99 12.85
CA GLU A 108 0.89 2.09 13.14
C GLU A 108 1.68 0.91 12.52
N LYS A 109 1.14 -0.32 12.64
CA LYS A 109 1.72 -1.50 11.97
C LYS A 109 1.73 -1.37 10.46
N ALA A 110 0.66 -0.82 9.87
CA ALA A 110 0.58 -0.54 8.44
C ALA A 110 1.69 0.41 7.99
N ALA A 111 1.91 1.50 8.74
CA ALA A 111 2.92 2.50 8.44
C ALA A 111 4.34 1.90 8.50
N ASP A 112 4.63 1.06 9.49
CA ASP A 112 5.90 0.34 9.59
C ASP A 112 6.08 -0.62 8.42
N GLY A 113 5.06 -1.44 8.15
CA GLY A 113 5.05 -2.40 7.05
C GLY A 113 5.29 -1.73 5.70
N LEU A 114 4.57 -0.64 5.40
CA LEU A 114 4.72 0.15 4.19
C LEU A 114 6.12 0.76 4.07
N THR A 115 6.66 1.34 5.16
CA THR A 115 7.99 1.96 5.15
C THR A 115 9.07 0.93 4.85
N VAL A 116 9.05 -0.20 5.54
CA VAL A 116 10.06 -1.26 5.36
C VAL A 116 9.90 -1.92 3.99
N ALA A 117 8.68 -2.22 3.57
CA ALA A 117 8.42 -2.82 2.27
C ALA A 117 8.81 -1.89 1.11
N GLY A 118 8.58 -0.57 1.26
CA GLY A 118 9.02 0.43 0.30
C GLY A 118 10.54 0.55 0.22
N LYS A 119 11.25 0.56 1.36
CA LYS A 119 12.72 0.56 1.41
C LYS A 119 13.34 -0.70 0.80
N LYS A 120 12.65 -1.84 0.88
CA LYS A 120 13.06 -3.11 0.25
C LYS A 120 12.55 -3.25 -1.19
N GLU A 121 11.81 -2.28 -1.70
CA GLU A 121 11.19 -2.29 -3.03
C GLU A 121 10.27 -3.50 -3.30
N ILE A 122 9.76 -4.18 -2.27
CA ILE A 122 8.87 -5.36 -2.41
C ILE A 122 7.40 -4.96 -2.60
N PHE A 123 7.07 -3.71 -2.29
CA PHE A 123 5.73 -3.13 -2.45
C PHE A 123 5.83 -1.79 -3.18
N THR A 124 4.92 -1.59 -4.13
CA THR A 124 4.73 -0.31 -4.79
C THR A 124 3.26 0.11 -4.71
N PRO A 125 2.98 1.37 -4.33
CA PRO A 125 1.66 1.95 -4.47
C PRO A 125 1.41 2.56 -5.87
N MET A 126 2.40 2.54 -6.77
CA MET A 126 2.38 3.28 -8.04
C MET A 126 2.70 2.38 -9.25
N PHE A 127 2.19 1.14 -9.25
CA PHE A 127 2.22 0.33 -10.46
C PHE A 127 1.22 0.86 -11.49
N PHE A 128 1.74 1.28 -12.64
CA PHE A 128 0.97 1.81 -13.74
C PHE A 128 1.01 0.83 -14.93
N PHE A 129 -0.09 0.73 -15.66
CA PHE A 129 -0.14 0.05 -16.95
C PHE A 129 -1.05 0.80 -17.94
N LEU A 130 -0.70 0.70 -19.22
CA LEU A 130 -1.49 1.09 -20.37
C LEU A 130 -1.82 -0.16 -21.16
N ALA A 131 -3.12 -0.43 -21.34
CA ALA A 131 -3.60 -1.58 -22.09
C ALA A 131 -4.67 -1.16 -23.09
N LYS A 132 -4.76 -1.88 -24.19
CA LYS A 132 -5.70 -1.63 -25.28
C LYS A 132 -6.57 -2.85 -25.50
N LYS A 133 -7.87 -2.62 -25.68
CA LYS A 133 -8.78 -3.67 -26.15
C LYS A 133 -8.63 -3.83 -27.67
N PRO A 134 -8.26 -5.01 -28.19
CA PRO A 134 -8.25 -5.27 -29.61
C PRO A 134 -9.71 -5.23 -30.14
N GLY A 135 -9.98 -4.43 -31.19
CA GLY A 135 -11.30 -4.37 -31.86
C GLY A 135 -12.10 -3.06 -31.77
N GLY A 136 -11.55 -1.96 -31.24
CA GLY A 136 -12.23 -0.66 -31.19
C GLY A 136 -12.32 0.13 -32.52
N GLY A 137 -11.88 -0.45 -33.64
CA GLY A 137 -12.06 0.11 -34.98
C GLY A 137 -13.19 -0.61 -35.71
N SER A 138 -14.26 0.12 -36.05
CA SER A 138 -15.47 -0.34 -36.76
C SER A 138 -16.42 -1.27 -35.98
N GLY A 139 -16.99 -0.76 -34.89
CA GLY A 139 -18.36 -1.15 -34.54
C GLY A 139 -19.28 -0.65 -35.65
N GLY A 140 -19.61 -1.53 -36.60
CA GLY A 140 -20.66 -1.25 -37.58
C GLY A 140 -21.95 -0.94 -36.84
N TYR A 141 -22.51 0.24 -37.10
CA TYR A 141 -23.91 0.52 -36.81
C TYR A 141 -24.75 -0.56 -37.52
N HIS A 142 -25.24 -1.54 -36.76
CA HIS A 142 -26.41 -2.29 -37.19
C HIS A 142 -27.56 -1.29 -37.19
N SER A 143 -27.92 -0.86 -38.40
CA SER A 143 -29.15 -0.13 -38.65
C SER A 143 -30.23 -1.20 -38.77
N ASP A 144 -31.04 -1.35 -37.74
CA ASP A 144 -32.36 -1.99 -37.85
C ASP A 144 -33.37 -0.97 -38.41
#